data_AF-D5SN76-F1
#
_entry.id   AF-D5SN76-F1
#
_cell.length_a   1.000
_cell.length_b   1.000
_cell.length_c   1.000
_cell.angle_alpha   90.00
_cell.angle_beta   90.00
_cell.angle_gamma   90.00
#
_symmetry.space_group_name_H-M   'P 1'
#
loop_
_entity.id
_entity.type
_entity.pdbx_description
1 polymer ?
#
loop_
_entity_poly.entity_id
_entity_poly.type
_entity_poly.pdbx_seq_one_letter_code
_entity_poly.pdbx_strand_id
1 'polypeptide(L)'
;MKWAKRLAILSIVVVLSGIAYYRYQYPLGLKKYYYPYGWSHCCDKALMLALFQYAERNEGWYPRGEDSAEASLSLLHLDDPKSADANLLRGKTVDESLVQARLAAGQLLTPNTCGWHYIPGLRKDDNHRIALFWDKVGLGHNGERLPEGGHWVCFVGTAIEYIPGTQWPDFLAEQERLRSALRRTDVKPEPSDAAESR
;
A
#
# COMPACT_ATOMS: atom_id res chain seq x y z
N MET A 1 39.08 41.89 25.60
CA MET A 1 37.80 42.24 24.92
C MET A 1 37.78 42.03 23.39
N LYS A 2 38.79 42.46 22.61
CA LYS A 2 38.78 42.31 21.13
C LYS A 2 38.77 40.85 20.63
N TRP A 3 39.44 39.95 21.34
CA TRP A 3 39.49 38.51 20.99
C TRP A 3 38.16 37.78 21.18
N ALA A 4 37.43 38.08 22.26
CA ALA A 4 36.10 37.51 22.49
C ALA A 4 35.11 37.88 21.37
N LYS A 5 35.16 39.13 20.87
CA LYS A 5 34.33 39.56 19.74
C LYS A 5 34.66 38.81 18.45
N ARG A 6 35.95 38.57 18.18
CA ARG A 6 36.40 37.81 16.99
C ARG A 6 35.97 36.35 17.04
N LEU A 7 36.10 35.71 18.20
CA LEU A 7 35.61 34.34 18.40
C LEU A 7 34.10 34.24 18.23
N ALA A 8 33.33 35.19 18.80
CA ALA A 8 31.88 35.23 18.62
C ALA A 8 31.49 35.37 17.13
N ILE A 9 32.15 36.25 16.38
CA ILE A 9 31.91 36.42 14.94
C ILE A 9 32.23 35.14 14.17
N LEU A 10 33.38 34.50 14.45
CA LEU A 10 33.77 33.26 13.79
C LEU A 10 32.76 32.13 14.03
N SER A 11 32.29 31.98 15.28
CA SER A 11 31.26 30.99 15.62
C SER A 11 29.96 31.22 14.85
N ILE A 12 29.53 32.47 14.71
CA ILE A 12 28.34 32.82 13.92
C ILE A 12 28.55 32.44 12.45
N VAL A 13 29.70 32.76 11.86
CA VAL A 13 30.01 32.42 10.46
C VAL A 13 29.98 30.91 10.24
N VAL A 14 30.57 30.12 11.14
CA VAL A 14 30.57 28.65 11.04
C VAL A 14 29.15 28.09 11.12
N VAL A 15 28.34 28.55 12.08
CA VAL A 15 26.96 28.09 12.23
C VAL A 15 26.12 28.46 11.00
N LEU A 16 26.21 29.70 10.52
CA LEU A 16 25.46 30.14 9.34
C LEU A 16 25.91 29.41 8.08
N SER A 17 27.21 29.14 7.92
CA SER A 17 27.74 28.35 6.80
C SER A 17 27.25 26.91 6.85
N GLY A 18 27.19 26.29 8.04
CA GLY A 18 26.61 24.97 8.23
C GLY A 18 25.12 24.90 7.89
N ILE A 19 24.34 25.90 8.31
CA ILE A 19 22.90 26.01 7.98
C ILE A 19 22.71 26.20 6.47
N ALA A 20 23.51 27.07 5.84
CA ALA A 20 23.45 27.32 4.41
C ALA A 20 23.83 26.07 3.61
N TYR A 21 24.90 25.37 3.99
CA TYR A 21 25.33 24.12 3.39
C TYR A 21 24.27 23.02 3.52
N TYR A 22 23.67 22.86 4.71
CA TYR A 22 22.59 21.89 4.93
C TYR A 22 21.34 22.22 4.08
N ARG A 23 20.96 23.49 3.97
CA ARG A 23 19.85 23.93 3.10
C ARG A 23 20.14 23.77 1.61
N TYR A 24 21.39 23.98 1.21
CA TYR A 24 21.84 23.81 -0.17
C TYR A 24 21.89 22.33 -0.56
N GLN A 25 22.38 21.46 0.33
CA GLN A 25 22.49 20.03 0.10
C GLN A 25 21.13 19.31 0.19
N TYR A 26 20.18 19.85 0.97
CA TYR A 26 18.80 19.36 1.07
C TYR A 26 17.80 20.47 0.73
N PRO A 27 17.74 20.93 -0.53
CA PRO A 27 16.70 21.85 -0.94
C PRO A 27 15.34 21.18 -0.67
N LEU A 28 14.41 21.94 -0.11
CA LEU A 28 13.02 21.49 0.12
C LEU A 28 12.40 20.85 -1.13
N GLY A 29 12.83 21.27 -2.32
CA GLY A 29 12.47 20.67 -3.60
C GLY A 29 12.95 19.23 -3.80
N LEU A 30 14.17 18.86 -3.37
CA LEU A 30 14.66 17.47 -3.48
C LEU A 30 13.87 16.54 -2.55
N LYS A 31 13.56 16.96 -1.32
CA LYS A 31 12.70 16.16 -0.43
C LYS A 31 11.33 15.91 -1.05
N LYS A 32 10.69 16.94 -1.62
CA LYS A 32 9.39 16.79 -2.29
C LYS A 32 9.47 15.97 -3.59
N TYR A 33 10.61 16.02 -4.29
CA TYR A 33 10.83 15.19 -5.47
C TYR A 33 10.92 13.70 -5.12
N TYR A 34 11.73 13.36 -4.12
CA TYR A 34 11.90 11.99 -3.65
C TYR A 34 10.67 11.48 -2.91
N TYR A 35 10.04 12.30 -2.08
CA TYR A 35 8.88 11.94 -1.27
C TYR A 35 7.68 12.83 -1.62
N PRO A 36 6.99 12.56 -2.75
CA PRO A 36 5.93 13.44 -3.26
C PRO A 36 4.75 13.65 -2.29
N TYR A 37 4.52 12.70 -1.39
CA TYR A 37 3.47 12.75 -0.36
C TYR A 37 4.04 12.83 1.07
N GLY A 38 5.32 13.19 1.19
CA GLY A 38 6.06 13.12 2.46
C GLY A 38 6.59 11.71 2.76
N TRP A 39 7.43 11.62 3.78
CA TRP A 39 7.95 10.34 4.25
C TRP A 39 6.83 9.59 4.99
N SER A 40 6.62 8.31 4.65
CA SER A 40 5.60 7.47 5.27
C SER A 40 6.10 6.05 5.43
N HIS A 41 6.05 5.49 6.64
CA HIS A 41 6.42 4.09 6.89
C HIS A 41 5.17 3.20 6.96
N CYS A 42 4.45 3.12 5.84
CA CYS A 42 3.30 2.23 5.69
C CYS A 42 3.80 0.89 5.13
N CYS A 43 4.23 0.01 6.04
CA CYS A 43 4.98 -1.19 5.70
C CYS A 43 4.13 -2.21 4.92
N ASP A 44 4.53 -2.53 3.68
CA ASP A 44 3.88 -3.53 2.84
C ASP A 44 3.82 -4.91 3.53
N LYS A 45 4.88 -5.27 4.27
CA LYS A 45 4.90 -6.52 5.04
C LYS A 45 3.89 -6.53 6.19
N ALA A 46 3.64 -5.38 6.83
CA ALA A 46 2.64 -5.31 7.89
C ALA A 46 1.23 -5.53 7.31
N LEU A 47 0.93 -4.93 6.15
CA LEU A 47 -0.36 -5.12 5.48
C LEU A 47 -0.52 -6.56 4.98
N MET A 48 0.52 -7.14 4.38
CA MET A 48 0.55 -8.55 3.98
C MET A 48 0.29 -9.48 5.18
N LEU A 49 0.94 -9.26 6.32
CA LEU A 49 0.73 -10.07 7.53
C LEU A 49 -0.70 -9.91 8.05
N ALA A 50 -1.24 -8.70 8.10
CA ALA A 50 -2.62 -8.45 8.52
C ALA A 50 -3.63 -9.18 7.61
N LEU A 51 -3.45 -9.10 6.29
CA LEU A 51 -4.28 -9.81 5.31
C LEU A 51 -4.18 -11.33 5.47
N PHE A 52 -2.98 -11.87 5.62
CA PHE A 52 -2.77 -13.31 5.81
C PHE A 52 -3.42 -13.81 7.11
N GLN A 53 -3.21 -13.09 8.21
CA GLN A 53 -3.81 -13.43 9.51
C GLN A 53 -5.34 -13.32 9.48
N TYR A 54 -5.89 -12.32 8.79
CA TYR A 54 -7.33 -12.22 8.56
C TYR A 54 -7.84 -13.45 7.81
N ALA A 55 -7.18 -13.86 6.72
CA ALA A 55 -7.57 -15.04 5.97
C ALA A 55 -7.50 -16.34 6.78
N GLU A 56 -6.51 -16.49 7.67
CA GLU A 56 -6.46 -17.63 8.61
C GLU A 56 -7.67 -17.70 9.54
N ARG A 57 -8.23 -16.54 9.94
CA ARG A 57 -9.43 -16.46 10.78
C ARG A 57 -10.75 -16.53 10.00
N ASN A 58 -10.72 -16.27 8.69
CA ASN A 58 -11.92 -16.12 7.86
C ASN A 58 -12.01 -17.20 6.77
N GLU A 59 -11.80 -18.46 7.14
CA GLU A 59 -11.97 -19.63 6.25
C GLU A 59 -11.14 -19.54 4.95
N GLY A 60 -9.99 -18.88 5.02
CA GLY A 60 -9.09 -18.63 3.90
C GLY A 60 -9.44 -17.42 3.05
N TRP A 61 -10.53 -16.69 3.31
CA TRP A 61 -10.90 -15.50 2.56
C TRP A 61 -10.13 -14.27 3.03
N TYR A 62 -9.52 -13.56 2.08
CA TYR A 62 -9.13 -12.17 2.34
C TYR A 62 -10.37 -11.27 2.45
N PRO A 63 -10.26 -10.06 3.03
CA PRO A 63 -11.40 -9.16 3.22
C PRO A 63 -12.22 -8.94 1.94
N ARG A 64 -13.54 -9.09 2.05
CA ARG A 64 -14.48 -9.03 0.92
C ARG A 64 -15.88 -8.70 1.39
N GLY A 65 -16.75 -8.33 0.44
CA GLY A 65 -18.20 -8.22 0.67
C GLY A 65 -18.72 -6.80 0.89
N GLU A 66 -17.83 -5.81 0.95
CA GLU A 66 -18.21 -4.39 1.03
C GLU A 66 -18.35 -3.75 -0.36
N ASP A 67 -18.99 -2.58 -0.40
CA ASP A 67 -19.29 -1.81 -1.63
C ASP A 67 -18.04 -1.39 -2.43
N SER A 68 -16.84 -1.48 -1.84
CA SER A 68 -15.58 -1.22 -2.51
C SER A 68 -14.43 -2.07 -1.94
N ALA A 69 -13.32 -2.14 -2.67
CA ALA A 69 -12.11 -2.80 -2.22
C ALA A 69 -11.55 -2.14 -0.95
N GLU A 70 -11.52 -0.81 -0.92
CA GLU A 70 -11.07 -0.03 0.22
C GLU A 70 -12.00 -0.25 1.43
N ALA A 71 -13.32 -0.24 1.22
CA ALA A 71 -14.27 -0.55 2.28
C ALA A 71 -14.01 -1.96 2.84
N SER A 72 -13.76 -2.95 1.97
CA SER A 72 -13.40 -4.32 2.39
C SER A 72 -12.11 -4.36 3.20
N LEU A 73 -11.07 -3.58 2.86
CA LEU A 73 -9.85 -3.49 3.68
C LEU A 73 -10.12 -3.01 5.12
N SER A 74 -11.17 -2.23 5.34
CA SER A 74 -11.56 -1.76 6.68
C SER A 74 -11.94 -2.92 7.61
N LEU A 75 -12.33 -4.08 7.05
CA LEU A 75 -12.62 -5.27 7.84
C LEU A 75 -11.39 -5.75 8.61
N LEU A 76 -10.17 -5.45 8.15
CA LEU A 76 -8.94 -5.71 8.91
C LEU A 76 -8.95 -4.93 10.23
N HIS A 77 -9.36 -3.65 10.20
CA HIS A 77 -9.46 -2.83 11.39
C HIS A 77 -10.57 -3.31 12.32
N LEU A 78 -11.71 -3.71 11.75
CA LEU A 78 -12.84 -4.21 12.55
C LEU A 78 -12.51 -5.55 13.23
N ASP A 79 -11.71 -6.39 12.58
CA ASP A 79 -11.26 -7.70 13.11
C ASP A 79 -10.13 -7.55 14.15
N ASP A 80 -9.09 -6.78 13.84
CA ASP A 80 -7.97 -6.50 14.75
C ASP A 80 -7.43 -5.07 14.59
N PRO A 81 -7.97 -4.09 15.35
CA PRO A 81 -7.54 -2.70 15.28
C PRO A 81 -6.06 -2.47 15.61
N LYS A 82 -5.41 -3.39 16.35
CA LYS A 82 -4.00 -3.27 16.73
C LYS A 82 -3.07 -3.67 15.59
N SER A 83 -3.49 -4.64 14.78
CA SER A 83 -2.70 -5.12 13.63
C SER A 83 -2.98 -4.31 12.36
N ALA A 84 -4.14 -3.65 12.27
CA ALA A 84 -4.52 -2.80 11.15
C ALA A 84 -5.02 -1.43 11.62
N ASP A 85 -4.08 -0.56 11.99
CA ASP A 85 -4.37 0.80 12.42
C ASP A 85 -4.53 1.79 11.24
N ALA A 86 -4.81 3.05 11.56
CA ALA A 86 -4.98 4.11 10.57
C ALA A 86 -3.69 4.35 9.76
N ASN A 87 -2.51 4.25 10.37
CA ASN A 87 -1.24 4.45 9.67
C ASN A 87 -0.99 3.33 8.66
N LEU A 88 -1.35 2.09 8.96
CA LEU A 88 -1.25 0.99 8.00
C LEU A 88 -2.24 1.18 6.85
N LEU A 89 -3.50 1.45 7.16
CA LEU A 89 -4.60 1.43 6.19
C LEU A 89 -4.64 2.65 5.27
N ARG A 90 -4.09 3.80 5.69
CA ARG A 90 -4.01 5.00 4.84
C ARG A 90 -3.13 4.79 3.60
N GLY A 91 -2.19 3.84 3.62
CA GLY A 91 -1.19 3.68 2.57
C GLY A 91 -0.25 4.88 2.46
N LYS A 92 0.55 4.97 1.40
CA LYS A 92 1.68 5.90 1.40
C LYS A 92 1.31 7.34 1.03
N THR A 93 0.08 7.57 0.56
CA THR A 93 -0.36 8.81 -0.08
C THR A 93 -1.42 9.61 0.69
N VAL A 94 -2.12 8.98 1.64
CA VAL A 94 -3.25 9.60 2.38
C VAL A 94 -2.78 10.02 3.78
N ASP A 95 -3.29 11.15 4.27
CA ASP A 95 -3.01 11.63 5.63
C ASP A 95 -3.56 10.68 6.71
N GLU A 96 -2.75 10.37 7.72
CA GLU A 96 -3.11 9.45 8.81
C GLU A 96 -4.28 9.96 9.65
N SER A 97 -4.31 11.26 9.95
CA SER A 97 -5.34 11.87 10.79
C SER A 97 -6.72 11.78 10.13
N LEU A 98 -6.77 11.86 8.80
CA LEU A 98 -8.00 11.68 8.03
C LEU A 98 -8.54 10.25 8.17
N VAL A 99 -7.67 9.25 8.05
CA VAL A 99 -8.06 7.84 8.18
C VAL A 99 -8.42 7.51 9.63
N GLN A 100 -7.67 8.03 10.59
CA GLN A 100 -7.95 7.84 12.01
C GLN A 100 -9.31 8.41 12.40
N ALA A 101 -9.61 9.65 11.99
CA ALA A 101 -10.91 10.27 12.27
C ALA A 101 -12.07 9.47 11.67
N ARG A 102 -11.87 8.92 10.46
CA ARG A 102 -12.86 8.09 9.77
C ARG A 102 -13.11 6.77 10.50
N LEU A 103 -12.05 6.03 10.83
CA LEU A 103 -12.16 4.76 11.54
C LEU A 103 -12.75 4.95 12.95
N ALA A 104 -12.35 6.03 13.65
CA ALA A 104 -12.91 6.38 14.96
C ALA A 104 -14.41 6.72 14.92
N ALA A 105 -14.92 7.19 13.78
CA ALA A 105 -16.35 7.41 13.54
C ALA A 105 -17.12 6.13 13.14
N GLY A 106 -16.47 4.96 13.15
CA GLY A 106 -17.05 3.69 12.72
C GLY A 106 -17.31 3.61 11.22
N GLN A 107 -16.66 4.46 10.41
CA GLN A 107 -16.84 4.50 8.97
C GLN A 107 -15.78 3.66 8.25
N LEU A 108 -16.20 2.96 7.19
CA LEU A 108 -15.31 2.18 6.33
C LEU A 108 -14.50 3.09 5.41
N LEU A 109 -13.27 2.71 5.06
CA LEU A 109 -12.42 3.41 4.10
C LEU A 109 -13.12 3.58 2.74
N THR A 110 -12.67 4.59 2.02
CA THR A 110 -13.11 4.92 0.65
C THR A 110 -11.89 5.01 -0.27
N PRO A 111 -12.09 5.10 -1.59
CA PRO A 111 -10.99 5.35 -2.53
C PRO A 111 -10.14 6.58 -2.20
N ASN A 112 -10.70 7.58 -1.53
CA ASN A 112 -10.00 8.82 -1.13
C ASN A 112 -9.33 8.74 0.24
N THR A 113 -9.57 7.68 1.01
CA THR A 113 -8.99 7.50 2.35
C THR A 113 -8.12 6.24 2.45
N CYS A 114 -7.71 5.66 1.32
CA CYS A 114 -6.83 4.52 1.27
C CYS A 114 -5.93 4.59 0.04
N GLY A 115 -4.62 4.62 0.26
CA GLY A 115 -3.58 4.65 -0.78
C GLY A 115 -3.25 3.28 -1.38
N TRP A 116 -3.80 2.20 -0.85
CA TRP A 116 -3.59 0.85 -1.36
C TRP A 116 -4.58 0.51 -2.48
N HIS A 117 -4.08 -0.11 -3.54
CA HIS A 117 -4.90 -0.84 -4.49
C HIS A 117 -4.99 -2.28 -4.00
N TYR A 118 -6.17 -2.69 -3.54
CA TYR A 118 -6.42 -4.03 -3.01
C TYR A 118 -7.41 -4.77 -3.90
N ILE A 119 -7.21 -6.09 -4.06
CA ILE A 119 -8.08 -6.95 -4.85
C ILE A 119 -8.97 -7.79 -3.91
N PRO A 120 -10.27 -7.44 -3.75
CA PRO A 120 -11.17 -8.18 -2.89
C PRO A 120 -11.60 -9.50 -3.53
N GLY A 121 -12.09 -10.42 -2.69
CA GLY A 121 -12.69 -11.67 -3.17
C GLY A 121 -11.68 -12.76 -3.52
N LEU A 122 -10.42 -12.61 -3.11
CA LEU A 122 -9.39 -13.65 -3.22
C LEU A 122 -9.36 -14.52 -1.96
N ARG A 123 -8.90 -15.75 -2.12
CA ARG A 123 -8.57 -16.67 -1.03
C ARG A 123 -7.07 -16.87 -0.92
N LYS A 124 -6.61 -17.30 0.25
CA LYS A 124 -5.19 -17.61 0.51
C LYS A 124 -4.67 -18.80 -0.31
N ASP A 125 -5.57 -19.67 -0.78
CA ASP A 125 -5.28 -20.85 -1.61
C ASP A 125 -5.51 -20.62 -3.12
N ASP A 126 -5.82 -19.38 -3.53
CA ASP A 126 -5.87 -19.01 -4.95
C ASP A 126 -4.48 -19.05 -5.58
N ASN A 127 -4.41 -18.91 -6.92
CA ASN A 127 -3.16 -18.89 -7.66
C ASN A 127 -2.20 -17.81 -7.11
N HIS A 128 -1.03 -18.23 -6.62
CA HIS A 128 -0.01 -17.35 -6.02
C HIS A 128 0.60 -16.32 -6.99
N ARG A 129 0.28 -16.39 -8.28
CA ARG A 129 0.67 -15.37 -9.28
C ARG A 129 -0.31 -14.19 -9.34
N ILE A 130 -1.44 -14.28 -8.64
CA ILE A 130 -2.42 -13.20 -8.56
C ILE A 130 -1.95 -12.18 -7.53
N ALA A 131 -1.96 -10.91 -7.92
CA ALA A 131 -1.67 -9.79 -7.05
C ALA A 131 -2.79 -9.58 -6.03
N LEU A 132 -2.41 -9.43 -4.77
CA LEU A 132 -3.31 -9.17 -3.65
C LEU A 132 -3.45 -7.67 -3.40
N PHE A 133 -2.33 -6.94 -3.36
CA PHE A 133 -2.34 -5.48 -3.25
C PHE A 133 -1.03 -4.83 -3.73
N TRP A 134 -1.08 -3.52 -3.97
CA TRP A 134 0.08 -2.65 -4.19
C TRP A 134 -0.26 -1.18 -3.82
N ASP A 135 0.73 -0.30 -3.77
CA ASP A 135 0.49 1.14 -3.61
C ASP A 135 -0.08 1.74 -4.90
N LYS A 136 -1.18 2.52 -4.84
CA LYS A 136 -1.88 3.06 -6.03
C LYS A 136 -0.99 3.91 -6.95
N VAL A 137 0.05 4.55 -6.42
CA VAL A 137 0.88 5.51 -7.16
C VAL A 137 2.23 4.91 -7.58
N GLY A 138 2.65 3.80 -6.96
CA GLY A 138 3.96 3.19 -7.22
C GLY A 138 5.05 3.84 -6.38
N LEU A 139 4.85 3.89 -5.06
CA LEU A 139 5.83 4.38 -4.11
C LEU A 139 6.60 3.23 -3.44
N GLY A 140 7.86 3.53 -3.12
CA GLY A 140 8.77 2.68 -2.37
C GLY A 140 8.38 2.58 -0.91
N HIS A 141 9.14 1.81 -0.15
CA HIS A 141 8.76 1.38 1.19
C HIS A 141 8.47 2.55 2.15
N ASN A 142 9.18 3.67 2.01
CA ASN A 142 9.05 4.85 2.85
C ASN A 142 8.32 6.03 2.16
N GLY A 143 7.58 5.75 1.09
CA GLY A 143 6.88 6.76 0.30
C GLY A 143 7.78 7.45 -0.73
N GLU A 144 8.99 6.95 -0.96
CA GLU A 144 9.88 7.46 -1.99
C GLU A 144 9.39 7.11 -3.40
N ARG A 145 9.65 7.97 -4.38
CA ARG A 145 9.38 7.70 -5.79
C ARG A 145 10.21 6.52 -6.27
N LEU A 146 9.56 5.56 -6.93
CA LEU A 146 10.26 4.47 -7.60
C LEU A 146 10.66 4.85 -9.04
N PRO A 147 11.76 4.28 -9.57
CA PRO A 147 12.16 4.48 -10.96
C PRO A 147 11.02 4.13 -11.91
N GLU A 148 10.80 5.01 -12.90
CA GLU A 148 9.83 4.80 -14.00
C GLU A 148 8.38 4.52 -13.56
N GLY A 149 8.02 4.78 -12.30
CA GLY A 149 6.70 4.43 -11.76
C GLY A 149 6.54 2.93 -11.48
N GLY A 150 7.62 2.23 -11.13
CA GLY A 150 7.54 0.84 -10.67
C GLY A 150 6.72 0.67 -9.39
N HIS A 151 6.39 -0.57 -9.06
CA HIS A 151 5.50 -0.92 -7.95
C HIS A 151 6.08 -2.09 -7.15
N TRP A 152 5.98 -2.01 -5.82
CA TRP A 152 6.07 -3.21 -4.98
C TRP A 152 4.68 -3.85 -4.92
N VAL A 153 4.60 -5.11 -5.35
CA VAL A 153 3.36 -5.88 -5.43
C VAL A 153 3.43 -7.02 -4.44
N CYS A 154 2.41 -7.15 -3.59
CA CYS A 154 2.19 -8.35 -2.81
C CYS A 154 1.26 -9.29 -3.58
N PHE A 155 1.64 -10.56 -3.68
CA PHE A 155 0.86 -11.61 -4.31
C PHE A 155 0.11 -12.44 -3.28
N VAL A 156 -0.90 -13.19 -3.74
CA VAL A 156 -1.46 -14.31 -2.99
C VAL A 156 -0.31 -15.26 -2.61
N GLY A 157 -0.30 -15.76 -1.38
CA GLY A 157 0.81 -16.58 -0.88
C GLY A 157 2.00 -15.78 -0.34
N THR A 158 1.84 -14.48 -0.04
CA THR A 158 2.77 -13.63 0.74
C THR A 158 4.07 -13.19 0.04
N ALA A 159 4.28 -13.59 -1.22
CA ALA A 159 5.41 -13.07 -1.99
C ALA A 159 5.27 -11.56 -2.24
N ILE A 160 6.37 -10.82 -2.09
CA ILE A 160 6.43 -9.39 -2.44
C ILE A 160 7.54 -9.20 -3.47
N GLU A 161 7.20 -8.66 -4.63
CA GLU A 161 8.13 -8.45 -5.73
C GLU A 161 8.07 -7.02 -6.24
N TYR A 162 9.20 -6.53 -6.76
CA TYR A 162 9.26 -5.24 -7.45
C TYR A 162 8.98 -5.46 -8.93
N ILE A 163 7.94 -4.80 -9.42
CA ILE A 163 7.59 -4.75 -10.85
C ILE A 163 8.08 -3.41 -11.40
N PRO A 164 9.08 -3.41 -12.32
CA PRO A 164 9.55 -2.18 -12.96
C PRO A 164 8.43 -1.46 -13.71
N GLY A 165 8.51 -0.13 -13.77
CA GLY A 165 7.50 0.68 -14.46
C GLY A 165 7.34 0.31 -15.94
N THR A 166 8.45 -0.04 -16.60
CA THR A 166 8.47 -0.56 -17.99
C THR A 166 7.74 -1.89 -18.18
N GLN A 167 7.55 -2.68 -17.12
CA GLN A 167 6.82 -3.97 -17.17
C GLN A 167 5.40 -3.85 -16.63
N TRP A 168 5.01 -2.68 -16.09
CA TRP A 168 3.73 -2.49 -15.43
C TRP A 168 2.51 -2.76 -16.34
N PRO A 169 2.48 -2.31 -17.61
CA PRO A 169 1.35 -2.60 -18.50
C PRO A 169 1.15 -4.11 -18.75
N ASP A 170 2.24 -4.84 -19.01
CA ASP A 170 2.19 -6.28 -19.26
C ASP A 170 1.77 -7.05 -18.00
N PHE A 171 2.28 -6.61 -16.85
CA PHE A 171 1.87 -7.14 -15.55
C PHE A 171 0.35 -6.99 -15.34
N LEU A 172 -0.21 -5.80 -15.57
CA LEU A 172 -1.65 -5.56 -15.43
C LEU A 172 -2.48 -6.43 -16.38
N ALA A 173 -2.04 -6.60 -17.63
CA ALA A 173 -2.71 -7.47 -18.59
C ALA A 173 -2.72 -8.94 -18.13
N GLU A 174 -1.60 -9.42 -17.57
CA GLU A 174 -1.52 -10.78 -17.01
C GLU A 174 -2.43 -10.94 -15.78
N GLN A 175 -2.48 -9.95 -14.88
CA GLN A 175 -3.36 -9.99 -13.71
C GLN A 175 -4.84 -10.05 -14.12
N GLU A 176 -5.24 -9.33 -15.16
CA GLU A 176 -6.61 -9.40 -15.68
C GLU A 176 -6.94 -10.79 -16.23
N ARG A 177 -6.01 -11.38 -16.99
CA ARG A 177 -6.16 -12.75 -17.52
C ARG A 177 -6.28 -13.78 -16.38
N LEU A 178 -5.44 -13.69 -15.35
CA LEU A 178 -5.44 -14.61 -14.21
C LEU A 178 -6.75 -14.51 -13.41
N ARG A 179 -7.22 -13.29 -13.12
CA ARG A 179 -8.48 -13.08 -12.39
C ARG A 179 -9.71 -13.52 -13.19
N SER A 180 -9.69 -13.31 -14.50
CA SER A 180 -10.75 -13.79 -15.39
C SER A 180 -10.84 -15.32 -15.42
N ALA A 181 -9.69 -16.02 -15.34
CA ALA A 181 -9.67 -17.48 -15.24
C ALA A 181 -10.27 -17.99 -13.92
N LEU A 182 -9.99 -17.30 -12.80
CA LEU A 182 -10.55 -17.63 -11.48
C LEU A 182 -12.09 -17.52 -11.45
N ARG A 183 -12.64 -16.43 -12.01
CA ARG A 183 -14.11 -16.27 -12.08
C ARG A 183 -14.80 -17.37 -12.88
N ARG A 184 -14.13 -17.92 -13.89
CA ARG A 184 -14.67 -19.02 -14.69
C ARG A 184 -14.70 -20.34 -13.93
N THR A 185 -13.79 -20.56 -12.98
CA THR A 185 -13.77 -21.78 -12.17
C THR A 185 -14.81 -21.76 -11.05
N ASP A 186 -15.21 -20.57 -10.57
CA ASP A 186 -16.28 -20.42 -9.58
C ASP A 186 -17.68 -20.69 -10.14
N VAL A 187 -17.86 -20.54 -11.47
CA VAL A 187 -19.09 -20.92 -12.17
C VAL A 187 -19.03 -22.43 -12.45
N LYS A 188 -19.54 -23.22 -11.52
CA LYS A 188 -19.74 -24.67 -11.72
C LYS A 188 -20.60 -24.87 -12.98
N PRO A 189 -20.25 -25.78 -13.91
CA PRO A 189 -21.12 -26.09 -15.03
C PRO A 189 -22.48 -26.56 -14.50
N GLU A 190 -23.57 -26.04 -15.08
CA GLU A 190 -24.91 -26.55 -14.81
C GLU A 190 -24.90 -28.08 -14.97
N PRO A 191 -25.55 -28.83 -14.07
CA PRO A 191 -25.72 -30.25 -14.27
C PRO A 191 -26.43 -30.44 -15.60
N SER A 192 -25.70 -30.98 -16.57
CA SER A 192 -26.24 -31.41 -17.85
C SER A 192 -27.47 -32.28 -17.60
N ASP A 193 -28.65 -31.83 -18.03
CA ASP A 193 -29.91 -32.58 -18.10
C ASP A 193 -29.82 -33.77 -19.07
N ALA A 194 -28.82 -34.63 -18.89
CA ALA A 194 -28.59 -35.83 -19.67
C ALA A 194 -28.68 -37.06 -18.75
N ALA A 195 -29.86 -37.25 -18.18
CA ALA A 195 -30.31 -38.54 -17.68
C ALA A 195 -31.83 -38.67 -17.78
N GLU A 196 -32.41 -38.29 -18.91
CA GLU A 196 -33.66 -38.89 -19.36
C GLU A 196 -33.37 -39.94 -20.44
N SER A 197 -34.04 -41.09 -20.28
CA SER A 197 -34.04 -42.29 -21.13
C SER A 197 -32.88 -43.29 -20.96
N ARG A 198 -33.06 -44.23 -20.03
CA ARG A 198 -33.47 -45.62 -20.34
C ARG A 198 -33.67 -46.46 -19.09
#